data_AF-G8PA92-F1
#
_entry.id   AF-G8PA92-F1
#
_cell.length_a   1.000
_cell.length_b   1.000
_cell.length_c   1.000
_cell.angle_alpha   90.00
_cell.angle_beta   90.00
_cell.angle_gamma   90.00
#
_symmetry.space_group_name_H-M   'P 1'
#
loop_
_entity.id
_entity.type
_entity.pdbx_description
1 polymer ?
#
loop_
_entity_poly.entity_id
_entity_poly.type
_entity_poly.pdbx_seq_one_letter_code
_entity_poly.pdbx_strand_id
1 'polypeptide(L)'
;MIFKYDCLSGVCSSGKAIQINEDSSIKKIDGLVGVDYVTKKDHRHDYYVFVQVDDENGVVINTDNHTDMGYFMFHTPLSEFYFEVNTKASLLDYYDGPGEEIDFPDIMEKEDIPSLYEKYHEATDDELMKTNAYRDLDIYVSKYLRLSEQTEKKINLTIIRLAFVAYRDSQLVKA
;
A
#
# COMPACT_ATOMS: atom_id res chain seq x y z
N MET A 1 4.08 16.14 11.91
CA MET A 1 5.30 15.36 12.23
C MET A 1 5.66 14.55 11.01
N ILE A 2 6.89 14.66 10.54
CA ILE A 2 7.31 14.08 9.26
C ILE A 2 8.01 12.74 9.48
N PHE A 3 7.59 11.72 8.73
CA PHE A 3 8.23 10.40 8.69
C PHE A 3 8.81 10.16 7.30
N LYS A 4 10.14 10.10 7.23
CA LYS A 4 10.87 9.81 5.99
C LYS A 4 11.06 8.31 5.78
N TYR A 5 11.31 7.91 4.55
CA TYR A 5 11.49 6.50 4.18
C TYR A 5 12.59 5.76 4.97
N ASP A 6 13.69 6.40 5.35
CA ASP A 6 14.73 5.78 6.18
C ASP A 6 14.18 5.31 7.55
N CYS A 7 13.30 6.11 8.15
CA CYS A 7 12.58 5.75 9.37
C CYS A 7 11.57 4.63 9.11
N LEU A 8 10.77 4.75 8.05
CA LEU A 8 9.70 3.80 7.71
C LEU A 8 10.25 2.42 7.32
N SER A 9 11.34 2.39 6.53
CA SER A 9 12.05 1.15 6.19
C SER A 9 12.62 0.47 7.43
N GLY A 10 13.06 1.23 8.44
CA GLY A 10 13.42 0.72 9.76
C GLY A 10 12.28 -0.04 10.45
N VAL A 11 11.03 0.44 10.33
CA VAL A 11 9.84 -0.28 10.82
C VAL A 11 9.63 -1.57 10.04
N CYS A 12 9.72 -1.55 8.71
CA CYS A 12 9.59 -2.73 7.85
C CYS A 12 10.61 -3.84 8.20
N SER A 13 11.87 -3.46 8.43
CA SER A 13 12.96 -4.39 8.72
C SER A 13 12.93 -4.92 10.16
N SER A 14 12.59 -4.07 11.13
CA SER A 14 12.66 -4.45 12.56
C SER A 14 11.36 -4.99 13.13
N GLY A 15 10.22 -4.69 12.48
CA GLY A 15 8.88 -4.96 13.02
C GLY A 15 8.52 -4.10 14.24
N LYS A 16 9.39 -3.16 14.67
CA LYS A 16 9.12 -2.31 15.82
C LYS A 16 8.22 -1.15 15.43
N ALA A 17 7.03 -1.11 16.03
CA ALA A 17 6.08 -0.02 15.82
C ALA A 17 6.59 1.31 16.38
N ILE A 18 6.20 2.40 15.74
CA ILE A 18 6.40 3.76 16.23
C ILE A 18 5.08 4.25 16.82
N GLN A 19 5.05 4.52 18.12
CA GLN A 19 3.91 5.18 18.75
C GLN A 19 3.99 6.69 18.49
N ILE A 20 2.94 7.28 17.91
CA ILE A 20 2.90 8.72 17.59
C ILE A 20 2.26 9.50 18.73
N ASN A 21 1.07 9.06 19.17
CA ASN A 21 0.36 9.56 20.34
C ASN A 21 -0.45 8.41 20.96
N GLU A 22 -1.31 8.67 21.94
CA GLU A 22 -2.10 7.60 22.58
C GLU A 22 -3.07 6.87 21.63
N ASP A 23 -3.46 7.53 20.53
CA ASP A 23 -4.48 7.08 19.59
C ASP A 23 -3.92 6.59 18.25
N SER A 24 -2.62 6.75 17.96
CA SER A 24 -2.08 6.41 16.64
C SER A 24 -0.65 5.89 16.66
N SER A 25 -0.36 5.02 15.70
CA SER A 25 0.94 4.34 15.57
C SER A 25 1.22 3.94 14.13
N ILE A 26 2.51 3.87 13.78
CA ILE A 26 2.98 3.27 12.52
C ILE A 26 3.46 1.84 12.82
N LYS A 27 2.92 0.87 12.09
CA LYS A 27 3.25 -0.56 12.23
C LYS A 27 3.71 -1.12 10.90
N LYS A 28 4.37 -2.28 10.95
CA LYS A 28 4.72 -3.05 9.75
C LYS A 28 3.46 -3.73 9.19
N ILE A 29 3.35 -3.80 7.86
CA ILE A 29 2.40 -4.68 7.18
C ILE A 29 3.04 -6.07 7.02
N ASP A 30 2.43 -7.10 7.59
CA ASP A 30 2.95 -8.47 7.46
C ASP A 30 2.86 -8.97 6.03
N GLY A 31 3.94 -9.63 5.57
CA GLY A 31 4.04 -10.15 4.20
C GLY A 31 4.36 -9.11 3.12
N LEU A 32 4.42 -7.82 3.46
CA LEU A 32 4.74 -6.73 2.53
C LEU A 32 5.89 -5.85 3.06
N VAL A 33 6.61 -5.21 2.15
CA VAL A 33 7.59 -4.17 2.51
C VAL A 33 6.84 -2.86 2.62
N GLY A 34 6.16 -2.65 3.73
CA GLY A 34 5.28 -1.50 3.91
C GLY A 34 4.91 -1.24 5.35
N VAL A 35 4.28 -0.09 5.56
CA VAL A 35 3.81 0.40 6.85
C VAL A 35 2.33 0.69 6.82
N ASP A 36 1.69 0.48 7.95
CA ASP A 36 0.30 0.81 8.24
C ASP A 36 0.28 1.91 9.31
N TYR A 37 -0.24 3.08 8.95
CA TYR A 37 -0.58 4.11 9.93
C TYR A 37 -2.01 3.85 10.45
N VAL A 38 -2.09 3.44 11.71
CA VAL A 38 -3.33 3.06 12.36
C VAL A 38 -3.77 4.13 13.34
N THR A 39 -5.05 4.46 13.32
CA THR A 39 -5.71 5.29 14.34
C THR A 39 -6.77 4.49 15.10
N LYS A 40 -6.73 4.53 16.43
CA LYS A 40 -7.65 3.79 17.31
C LYS A 40 -9.07 4.37 17.29
N LYS A 41 -9.18 5.69 17.19
CA LYS A 41 -10.44 6.41 17.34
C LYS A 41 -11.47 5.99 16.29
N ASP A 42 -11.02 5.86 15.04
CA ASP A 42 -11.88 5.58 13.89
C ASP A 42 -11.56 4.23 13.24
N HIS A 43 -10.66 3.43 13.85
CA HIS A 43 -10.12 2.19 13.27
C HIS A 43 -9.66 2.39 11.81
N ARG A 44 -9.13 3.58 11.51
CA ARG A 44 -8.65 3.92 10.18
C ARG A 44 -7.23 3.40 10.02
N HIS A 45 -6.99 2.81 8.86
CA HIS A 45 -5.71 2.30 8.41
C HIS A 45 -5.31 3.05 7.14
N ASP A 46 -4.08 3.58 7.10
CA ASP A 46 -3.50 4.16 5.89
C ASP A 46 -2.25 3.34 5.53
N TYR A 47 -2.37 2.51 4.50
CA TYR A 47 -1.32 1.59 4.08
C TYR A 47 -0.35 2.24 3.08
N TYR A 48 0.95 2.02 3.25
CA TYR A 48 1.99 2.45 2.32
C TYR A 48 2.95 1.29 2.06
N VAL A 49 3.05 0.83 0.82
CA VAL A 49 3.94 -0.26 0.41
C VAL A 49 5.00 0.24 -0.54
N PHE A 50 6.26 -0.13 -0.27
CA PHE A 50 7.42 0.36 -0.97
C PHE A 50 7.96 -0.70 -1.94
N VAL A 51 8.06 -0.33 -3.21
CA VAL A 51 8.65 -1.15 -4.28
C VAL A 51 9.85 -0.41 -4.84
N GLN A 52 11.06 -0.86 -4.48
CA GLN A 52 12.28 -0.36 -5.11
C GLN A 52 12.33 -0.79 -6.59
N VAL A 53 12.55 0.18 -7.48
CA VAL A 53 12.70 -0.04 -8.93
C VAL A 53 14.17 -0.21 -9.27
N ASP A 54 15.00 0.73 -8.84
CA ASP A 54 16.46 0.72 -8.97
C ASP A 54 17.11 1.50 -7.80
N ASP A 55 18.37 1.90 -7.93
CA ASP A 55 19.09 2.63 -6.87
C ASP A 55 18.60 4.07 -6.69
N GLU A 56 17.95 4.65 -7.69
CA GLU A 56 17.50 6.05 -7.73
C GLU A 56 15.97 6.17 -7.73
N ASN A 57 15.23 5.13 -8.11
CA ASN A 57 13.79 5.16 -8.30
C ASN A 57 13.03 4.15 -7.42
N GLY A 58 11.82 4.55 -7.02
CA GLY A 58 10.90 3.71 -6.27
C GLY A 58 9.45 3.99 -6.62
N VAL A 59 8.61 3.03 -6.24
CA VAL A 59 7.16 3.15 -6.32
C VAL A 59 6.59 2.99 -4.92
N VAL A 60 5.74 3.90 -4.49
CA VAL A 60 4.96 3.79 -3.26
C VAL A 60 3.50 3.57 -3.61
N ILE A 61 2.92 2.49 -3.11
CA ILE A 61 1.51 2.13 -3.33
C ILE A 61 0.76 2.41 -2.04
N ASN A 62 -0.32 3.19 -2.14
CA ASN A 62 -1.21 3.55 -1.05
C ASN A 62 -2.65 3.17 -1.41
N THR A 63 -3.42 2.73 -0.43
CA THR A 63 -4.87 2.53 -0.60
C THR A 63 -5.58 3.87 -0.51
N ASP A 64 -6.45 4.15 -1.47
CA ASP A 64 -7.34 5.30 -1.39
C ASP A 64 -8.39 5.05 -0.28
N ASN A 65 -8.24 5.78 0.80
CA ASN A 65 -9.12 5.73 1.97
C ASN A 65 -10.47 6.41 1.76
N HIS A 66 -10.80 6.85 0.53
CA HIS A 66 -12.13 7.36 0.18
C HIS A 66 -13.04 6.31 -0.46
N THR A 67 -12.48 5.27 -1.07
CA THR A 67 -13.24 4.28 -1.86
C THR A 67 -13.11 2.84 -1.35
N ASP A 68 -12.27 2.58 -0.33
CA ASP A 68 -11.90 1.24 0.19
C ASP A 68 -11.26 0.30 -0.85
N MET A 69 -11.18 0.69 -2.13
CA MET A 69 -10.78 -0.16 -3.26
C MET A 69 -9.97 0.54 -4.37
N GLY A 70 -9.75 1.86 -4.27
CA GLY A 70 -8.82 2.61 -5.11
C GLY A 70 -7.37 2.55 -4.61
N TYR A 71 -6.42 2.86 -5.48
CA TYR A 71 -5.00 2.93 -5.11
C TYR A 71 -4.34 4.18 -5.70
N PHE A 72 -3.54 4.85 -4.87
CA PHE A 72 -2.57 5.83 -5.32
C PHE A 72 -1.21 5.18 -5.47
N MET A 73 -0.52 5.58 -6.52
CA MET A 73 0.83 5.15 -6.76
C MET A 73 1.72 6.35 -7.03
N PHE A 74 2.79 6.47 -6.25
CA PHE A 74 3.78 7.53 -6.34
C PHE A 74 5.06 6.97 -6.93
N HIS A 75 5.42 7.38 -8.15
CA HIS A 75 6.73 7.09 -8.71
C HIS A 75 7.71 8.19 -8.28
N THR A 76 8.59 7.86 -7.34
CA THR A 76 9.50 8.80 -6.67
C THR A 76 10.74 8.08 -6.11
N PRO A 77 11.92 8.72 -6.05
CA PRO A 77 13.03 8.18 -5.26
C PRO A 77 12.59 7.89 -3.83
N LEU A 78 12.79 6.65 -3.34
CA LEU A 78 12.35 6.30 -1.98
C LEU A 78 13.02 7.19 -0.92
N SER A 79 14.25 7.65 -1.16
CA SER A 79 14.96 8.60 -0.30
C SER A 79 14.26 9.95 -0.14
N GLU A 80 13.40 10.32 -1.08
CA GLU A 80 12.62 11.56 -1.08
C GLU A 80 11.20 11.36 -0.53
N PHE A 81 10.74 10.11 -0.40
CA PHE A 81 9.43 9.81 0.16
C PHE A 81 9.33 10.16 1.64
N TYR A 82 8.27 10.89 1.99
CA TYR A 82 7.85 11.15 3.35
C TYR A 82 6.33 11.29 3.43
N PHE A 83 5.75 11.04 4.60
CA PHE A 83 4.40 11.51 4.89
C PHE A 83 4.38 12.33 6.18
N GLU A 84 3.42 13.23 6.27
CA GLU A 84 3.19 14.03 7.47
C GLU A 84 1.98 13.56 8.25
N VAL A 85 2.18 13.31 9.54
CA VAL A 85 1.12 13.07 10.52
C VAL A 85 0.84 14.31 11.33
N ASN A 86 -0.39 14.79 11.29
CA ASN A 86 -0.94 15.76 12.22
C ASN A 86 -1.17 15.10 13.58
N THR A 87 -0.21 15.26 14.48
CA THR A 87 -0.24 14.57 15.79
C THR A 87 -1.35 15.05 16.72
N LYS A 88 -1.98 16.19 16.43
CA LYS A 88 -3.13 16.71 17.18
C LYS A 88 -4.46 16.15 16.67
N ALA A 89 -4.58 15.97 15.37
CA ALA A 89 -5.78 15.43 14.74
C ALA A 89 -5.75 13.92 14.56
N SER A 90 -4.57 13.27 14.70
CA SER A 90 -4.33 11.88 14.33
C SER A 90 -4.73 11.61 12.88
N LEU A 91 -4.36 12.53 11.99
CA LEU A 91 -4.63 12.45 10.56
C LEU A 91 -3.31 12.52 9.79
N LEU A 92 -3.22 11.79 8.69
CA LEU A 92 -2.22 12.06 7.66
C LEU A 92 -2.65 13.31 6.91
N ASP A 93 -1.81 14.35 6.94
CA ASP A 93 -2.17 15.64 6.35
C ASP A 93 -1.98 15.62 4.83
N TYR A 94 -0.86 15.11 4.29
CA TYR A 94 -0.62 15.06 2.84
C TYR A 94 0.69 14.36 2.42
N TYR A 95 0.78 13.93 1.16
CA TYR A 95 2.04 13.70 0.41
C TYR A 95 2.15 14.78 -0.68
N ASP A 96 3.18 15.64 -0.63
CA ASP A 96 3.56 16.62 -1.68
C ASP A 96 5.02 16.38 -2.12
N GLY A 97 5.42 15.11 -2.20
CA GLY A 97 6.76 14.75 -2.63
C GLY A 97 6.91 14.86 -4.15
N PRO A 98 8.12 15.15 -4.67
CA PRO A 98 8.37 15.14 -6.11
C PRO A 98 8.07 13.74 -6.69
N GLY A 99 7.38 13.68 -7.82
CA GLY A 99 7.07 12.40 -8.47
C GLY A 99 5.83 12.47 -9.37
N GLU A 100 5.54 11.34 -10.00
CA GLU A 100 4.27 11.13 -10.73
C GLU A 100 3.30 10.40 -9.80
N GLU A 101 2.17 11.06 -9.50
CA GLU A 101 1.03 10.44 -8.84
C GLU A 101 0.11 9.87 -9.91
N ILE A 102 -0.16 8.57 -9.81
CA ILE A 102 -1.10 7.87 -10.66
C ILE A 102 -2.19 7.33 -9.76
N ASP A 103 -3.40 7.83 -10.00
CA ASP A 103 -4.62 7.35 -9.35
C ASP A 103 -5.19 6.18 -10.16
N PHE A 104 -5.48 5.09 -9.46
CA PHE A 104 -6.18 3.94 -9.97
C PHE A 104 -7.52 3.80 -9.23
N PRO A 105 -8.48 4.70 -9.48
CA PRO A 105 -9.83 4.53 -8.97
C PRO A 105 -10.40 3.31 -9.69
N ASP A 106 -10.92 2.35 -8.94
CA ASP A 106 -11.68 1.22 -9.47
C ASP A 106 -10.87 0.05 -10.06
N ILE A 107 -9.53 0.04 -9.97
CA ILE A 107 -8.71 -1.01 -10.60
C ILE A 107 -8.99 -2.43 -10.08
N MET A 108 -9.47 -2.52 -8.84
CA MET A 108 -9.91 -3.76 -8.20
C MET A 108 -11.39 -3.74 -7.79
N GLU A 109 -12.14 -2.66 -8.06
CA GLU A 109 -13.56 -2.56 -7.67
C GLU A 109 -14.47 -3.56 -8.39
N LYS A 110 -14.09 -3.99 -9.60
CA LYS A 110 -14.82 -5.02 -10.35
C LYS A 110 -14.57 -6.43 -9.82
N GLU A 111 -13.52 -6.63 -9.03
CA GLU A 111 -13.17 -7.91 -8.45
C GLU A 111 -13.92 -8.09 -7.14
N ASP A 112 -14.48 -9.29 -6.94
CA ASP A 112 -15.07 -9.67 -5.65
C ASP A 112 -13.91 -9.96 -4.68
N ILE A 113 -13.40 -8.90 -4.04
CA ILE A 113 -12.30 -8.97 -3.06
C ILE A 113 -12.55 -10.03 -1.98
N PRO A 114 -13.75 -10.13 -1.35
CA PRO A 114 -14.09 -11.25 -0.48
C PRO A 114 -13.80 -12.62 -1.09
N SER A 115 -14.35 -12.91 -2.28
CA SER A 115 -14.15 -14.20 -2.96
C SER A 115 -12.69 -14.45 -3.33
N LEU A 116 -11.98 -13.40 -3.77
CA LEU A 116 -10.58 -13.48 -4.13
C LEU A 116 -9.72 -13.76 -2.89
N TYR A 117 -10.00 -13.09 -1.77
CA TYR A 117 -9.34 -13.28 -0.49
C TYR A 117 -9.54 -14.71 0.04
N GLU A 118 -10.79 -15.18 0.12
CA GLU A 118 -11.11 -16.52 0.63
C GLU A 118 -10.34 -17.62 -0.11
N LYS A 119 -10.15 -17.43 -1.43
CA LYS A 119 -9.51 -18.43 -2.28
C LYS A 119 -7.99 -18.29 -2.37
N TYR A 120 -7.44 -17.08 -2.24
CA TYR A 120 -6.05 -16.80 -2.61
C TYR A 120 -5.22 -16.02 -1.57
N HIS A 121 -5.72 -15.74 -0.37
CA HIS A 121 -4.93 -14.98 0.63
C HIS A 121 -3.61 -15.66 1.04
N GLU A 122 -3.51 -16.99 0.94
CA GLU A 122 -2.27 -17.75 1.16
C GLU A 122 -1.57 -18.20 -0.14
N ALA A 123 -2.06 -17.74 -1.30
CA ALA A 123 -1.55 -18.19 -2.59
C ALA A 123 -0.12 -17.71 -2.86
N THR A 124 0.59 -18.52 -3.64
CA THR A 124 1.89 -18.17 -4.21
C THR A 124 1.75 -17.11 -5.29
N ASP A 125 2.85 -16.42 -5.60
CA ASP A 125 2.86 -15.43 -6.69
C ASP A 125 2.47 -16.05 -8.03
N ASP A 126 2.92 -17.28 -8.32
CA ASP A 126 2.58 -18.01 -9.55
C ASP A 126 1.09 -18.36 -9.65
N GLU A 127 0.40 -18.54 -8.53
CA GLU A 127 -1.05 -18.76 -8.49
C GLU A 127 -1.80 -17.45 -8.69
N LEU A 128 -1.37 -16.37 -8.03
CA LEU A 128 -1.95 -15.04 -8.18
C LEU A 128 -1.82 -14.52 -9.62
N MET A 129 -0.69 -14.76 -10.29
CA MET A 129 -0.48 -14.39 -11.69
C MET A 129 -1.45 -15.05 -12.68
N LYS A 130 -2.12 -16.14 -12.28
CA LYS A 130 -3.09 -16.84 -13.13
C LYS A 130 -4.52 -16.32 -12.96
N THR A 131 -4.76 -15.41 -12.02
CA THR A 131 -6.08 -14.83 -11.73
C THR A 131 -6.48 -13.78 -12.76
N ASN A 132 -7.78 -13.47 -12.84
CA ASN A 132 -8.27 -12.37 -13.67
C ASN A 132 -7.84 -11.01 -13.09
N ALA A 133 -7.94 -10.84 -11.76
CA ALA A 133 -7.44 -9.67 -11.05
C ALA A 133 -6.00 -9.28 -11.48
N TYR A 134 -5.07 -10.25 -11.54
CA TYR A 134 -3.72 -9.97 -12.01
C TYR A 134 -3.68 -9.49 -13.47
N ARG A 135 -4.41 -10.16 -14.37
CA ARG A 135 -4.42 -9.80 -15.79
C ARG A 135 -5.04 -8.42 -16.02
N ASP A 136 -6.07 -8.09 -15.26
CA ASP A 136 -6.73 -6.79 -15.34
C ASP A 136 -5.81 -5.68 -14.82
N LEU A 137 -5.15 -5.89 -13.68
CA LEU A 137 -4.11 -4.98 -13.16
C LEU A 137 -2.99 -4.77 -14.17
N ASP A 138 -2.50 -5.84 -14.78
CA ASP A 138 -1.40 -5.81 -15.74
C ASP A 138 -1.71 -4.91 -16.95
N ILE A 139 -2.95 -4.88 -17.43
CA ILE A 139 -3.39 -3.99 -18.52
C ILE A 139 -3.24 -2.50 -18.13
N TYR A 140 -3.51 -2.15 -16.88
CA TYR A 140 -3.43 -0.76 -16.44
C TYR A 140 -1.99 -0.38 -16.08
N VAL A 141 -1.34 -1.17 -15.23
CA VAL A 141 0.01 -0.87 -14.72
C VAL A 141 1.02 -0.80 -15.88
N SER A 142 1.06 -1.81 -16.75
CA SER A 142 2.00 -1.84 -17.90
C SER A 142 1.77 -0.72 -18.93
N LYS A 143 0.55 -0.18 -18.97
CA LYS A 143 0.21 0.90 -19.92
C LYS A 143 0.72 2.26 -19.46
N TYR A 144 0.76 2.50 -18.15
CA TYR A 144 1.06 3.83 -17.60
C TYR A 144 2.47 3.94 -17.03
N LEU A 145 3.01 2.84 -16.51
CA LEU A 145 4.34 2.79 -15.95
C LEU A 145 5.29 2.22 -16.98
N ARG A 146 6.22 3.01 -17.51
CA ARG A 146 7.27 2.50 -18.41
C ARG A 146 8.36 1.78 -17.61
N LEU A 147 7.99 0.76 -16.84
CA LEU A 147 8.86 0.03 -15.94
C LEU A 147 9.30 -1.30 -16.57
N SER A 148 10.19 -2.03 -15.89
CA SER A 148 10.53 -3.38 -16.33
C SER A 148 9.39 -4.34 -16.05
N GLU A 149 9.23 -5.39 -16.87
CA GLU A 149 8.23 -6.44 -16.67
C GLU A 149 8.30 -7.06 -15.26
N GLN A 150 9.52 -7.21 -14.72
CA GLN A 150 9.71 -7.72 -13.37
C GLN A 150 9.18 -6.75 -12.30
N THR A 151 9.36 -5.46 -12.50
CA THR A 151 8.86 -4.41 -11.60
C THR A 151 7.34 -4.33 -11.67
N GLU A 152 6.77 -4.34 -12.87
CA GLU A 152 5.32 -4.33 -13.09
C GLU A 152 4.66 -5.55 -12.45
N LYS A 153 5.22 -6.75 -12.64
CA LYS A 153 4.79 -7.97 -11.95
C LYS A 153 4.76 -7.78 -10.44
N LYS A 154 5.82 -7.20 -9.87
CA LYS A 154 5.92 -6.96 -8.42
C LYS A 154 4.87 -5.95 -7.95
N ILE A 155 4.61 -4.90 -8.72
CA ILE A 155 3.56 -3.91 -8.43
C ILE A 155 2.18 -4.57 -8.45
N ASN A 156 1.84 -5.32 -9.50
CA ASN A 156 0.55 -6.01 -9.62
C ASN A 156 0.30 -6.96 -8.44
N LEU A 157 1.29 -7.80 -8.10
CA LEU A 157 1.19 -8.71 -6.95
C LEU A 157 1.05 -7.94 -5.63
N THR A 158 1.75 -6.81 -5.50
CA THR A 158 1.66 -5.96 -4.31
C THR A 158 0.28 -5.37 -4.14
N ILE A 159 -0.35 -4.87 -5.22
CA ILE A 159 -1.70 -4.31 -5.18
C ILE A 159 -2.71 -5.37 -4.72
N ILE A 160 -2.65 -6.60 -5.28
CA ILE A 160 -3.55 -7.70 -4.87
C ILE A 160 -3.36 -8.05 -3.39
N ARG A 161 -2.11 -8.20 -2.94
CA ARG A 161 -1.81 -8.54 -1.54
C ARG A 161 -2.21 -7.42 -0.58
N LEU A 162 -2.08 -6.17 -1.00
CA LEU A 162 -2.53 -5.02 -0.23
C LEU A 162 -4.06 -4.97 -0.13
N ALA A 163 -4.78 -5.33 -1.19
CA ALA A 163 -6.23 -5.50 -1.17
C ALA A 163 -6.67 -6.53 -0.10
N PHE A 164 -5.94 -7.64 0.00
CA PHE A 164 -6.20 -8.66 1.00
C PHE A 164 -5.96 -8.17 2.44
N VAL A 165 -4.90 -7.40 2.65
CA VAL A 165 -4.61 -6.77 3.94
C VAL A 165 -5.75 -5.82 4.33
N ALA A 166 -6.11 -4.90 3.42
CA ALA A 166 -7.19 -3.94 3.65
C ALA A 166 -8.53 -4.63 3.94
N TYR A 167 -8.87 -5.67 3.16
CA TYR A 167 -10.08 -6.45 3.39
C TYR A 167 -10.08 -7.14 4.75
N ARG A 168 -9.01 -7.85 5.11
CA ARG A 168 -8.88 -8.53 6.42
C ARG A 168 -9.11 -7.54 7.56
N ASP A 169 -8.45 -6.39 7.51
CA ASP A 169 -8.50 -5.40 8.58
C ASP A 169 -9.90 -4.74 8.66
N SER A 170 -10.58 -4.57 7.52
CA SER A 170 -11.99 -4.12 7.49
C SER A 170 -12.96 -5.11 8.17
N GLN A 171 -12.66 -6.42 8.14
CA GLN A 171 -13.48 -7.43 8.81
C GLN A 171 -13.23 -7.46 10.33
N LEU A 172 -12.02 -7.14 10.79
CA LEU A 172 -11.70 -7.07 12.22
C LEU A 172 -12.45 -5.94 12.94
N VAL A 173 -12.84 -4.88 12.23
CA VAL A 173 -13.68 -3.80 12.79
C VAL A 173 -15.14 -4.23 12.98
N LYS A 174 -15.61 -5.24 12.24
CA LYS A 174 -17.00 -5.72 12.26
C LYS A 174 -17.26 -6.87 13.25
N ALA A 175 -16.20 -7.47 13.80
CA ALA A 175 -16.26 -8.62 14.72
C ALA A 175 -16.26 -8.18 16.19
#